data_AF-A0A423VW78-F1
#
_entry.id   AF-A0A423VW78-F1
#
_cell.length_a   1.000
_cell.length_b   1.000
_cell.length_c   1.000
_cell.angle_alpha   90.00
_cell.angle_beta   90.00
_cell.angle_gamma   90.00
#
_symmetry.space_group_name_H-M   'P 1'
#
loop_
_entity.id
_entity.type
_entity.pdbx_description
1 polymer ?
#
loop_
_entity_poly.entity_id
_entity_poly.type
_entity_poly.pdbx_seq_one_letter_code
_entity_poly.pdbx_strand_id
1 'polypeptide(L)'
;MAPLAPPDLNRLVETIGQSPPVDLARPYDASTLRGRTILVTGGASGLGAAFARHWAAHGANLIIGDIDDAAGEALAAELRTITTTAAGEDNHRHFFVHVDVTDWSSQAALFREAARVSPTGALDAVVASAGISDRHGAATGRGFENPAGLDAPDPPAPDLTCIQVNLIGVMYTAHLALFWLQQDGGGGGGEEEEKQKQARRKRDRHLLLVGSYAGLSAIPGVPEYVTSKHGVTGLFRSLRTLSYRQGVRVNLLCPYFVDTPILGNQAMAMLAGMGLGAQADVVDAATRLMACCGGEGAAARIAGRALAVGPRLSLLKGKGKGKGKGKGKDVLPVHELDGERGEDEEITARDGDVLVDEDVRRGKGQAVWECYAHDYDTVDFFIRRYIRVLNTVTAVKGWVGWATDLFHALFVRRDPAKSSRVG
;
A
#
# COMPACT_ATOMS: atom_id res chain seq x y z
N MET A 1 -25.86 -26.49 -24.04
CA MET A 1 -24.99 -25.47 -23.38
C MET A 1 -24.35 -24.64 -24.48
N ALA A 2 -24.66 -23.36 -24.56
CA ALA A 2 -23.95 -22.48 -25.48
C ALA A 2 -22.46 -22.43 -25.08
N PRO A 3 -21.51 -22.45 -26.02
CA PRO A 3 -20.11 -22.27 -25.69
C PRO A 3 -19.94 -20.89 -25.04
N LEU A 4 -19.34 -20.85 -23.84
CA LEU A 4 -18.92 -19.61 -23.21
C LEU A 4 -18.09 -18.83 -24.22
N ALA A 5 -18.54 -17.63 -24.59
CA ALA A 5 -17.77 -16.74 -25.44
C ALA A 5 -16.35 -16.60 -24.85
N PRO A 6 -15.28 -16.58 -25.68
CA PRO A 6 -13.94 -16.34 -25.17
C PRO A 6 -13.95 -15.02 -24.37
N PRO A 7 -13.31 -14.97 -23.18
CA PRO A 7 -13.31 -13.77 -22.36
C PRO A 7 -12.80 -12.58 -23.19
N ASP A 8 -13.50 -11.46 -23.13
CA ASP A 8 -13.15 -10.25 -23.87
C ASP A 8 -11.82 -9.68 -23.35
N LEU A 9 -10.73 -10.07 -24.01
CA LEU A 9 -9.35 -9.67 -23.68
C LEU A 9 -9.11 -8.14 -23.82
N ASN A 10 -10.13 -7.36 -24.18
CA ASN A 10 -10.05 -5.90 -24.32
C ASN A 10 -10.40 -5.13 -23.02
N ARG A 11 -10.78 -5.81 -21.95
CA ARG A 11 -11.03 -5.20 -20.62
C ARG A 11 -9.84 -5.43 -19.70
N LEU A 12 -8.88 -4.49 -19.70
CA LEU A 12 -7.70 -4.51 -18.80
C LEU A 12 -8.13 -4.69 -17.33
N VAL A 13 -9.21 -4.01 -16.92
CA VAL A 13 -9.83 -4.11 -15.59
C VAL A 13 -10.21 -5.56 -15.23
N GLU A 14 -10.87 -6.27 -16.14
CA GLU A 14 -11.26 -7.67 -15.93
C GLU A 14 -10.03 -8.60 -15.98
N THR A 15 -9.11 -8.34 -16.92
CA THR A 15 -7.90 -9.14 -17.10
C THR A 15 -7.02 -9.12 -15.85
N ILE A 16 -6.87 -7.95 -15.22
CA ILE A 16 -6.03 -7.81 -14.02
C ILE A 16 -6.80 -8.06 -12.71
N GLY A 17 -8.11 -8.36 -12.79
CA GLY A 17 -8.98 -8.55 -11.64
C GLY A 17 -9.10 -7.30 -10.77
N GLN A 18 -9.05 -6.10 -11.36
CA GLN A 18 -9.19 -4.86 -10.63
C GLN A 18 -10.62 -4.74 -10.09
N SER A 19 -10.77 -4.49 -8.79
CA SER A 19 -12.09 -4.34 -8.16
C SER A 19 -12.82 -3.13 -8.75
N PRO A 20 -14.14 -2.95 -8.59
CA PRO A 20 -14.79 -1.66 -8.88
C PRO A 20 -14.18 -0.49 -8.07
N PRO A 21 -14.52 0.78 -8.40
CA PRO A 21 -14.20 1.92 -7.54
C PRO A 21 -14.64 1.66 -6.09
N VAL A 22 -13.85 2.13 -5.14
CA VAL A 22 -14.04 1.85 -3.72
C VAL A 22 -15.20 2.69 -3.19
N ASP A 23 -16.31 2.04 -2.87
CA ASP A 23 -17.40 2.67 -2.13
C ASP A 23 -17.02 2.83 -0.65
N LEU A 24 -16.70 4.07 -0.27
CA LEU A 24 -16.28 4.42 1.08
C LEU A 24 -17.44 4.49 2.07
N ALA A 25 -18.69 4.60 1.60
CA ALA A 25 -19.87 4.56 2.45
C ALA A 25 -20.22 3.13 2.89
N ARG A 26 -19.83 2.13 2.10
CA ARG A 26 -20.03 0.73 2.45
C ARG A 26 -19.10 0.30 3.59
N PRO A 27 -19.58 -0.39 4.64
CA PRO A 27 -18.71 -0.94 5.67
C PRO A 27 -17.85 -2.10 5.14
N TYR A 28 -16.64 -2.26 5.69
CA TYR A 28 -15.81 -3.45 5.50
C TYR A 28 -15.99 -4.42 6.68
N ASP A 29 -15.66 -5.69 6.46
CA ASP A 29 -15.69 -6.71 7.51
C ASP A 29 -14.27 -6.98 8.05
N ALA A 30 -13.92 -6.30 9.15
CA ALA A 30 -12.61 -6.43 9.79
C ALA A 30 -12.35 -7.84 10.36
N SER A 31 -13.40 -8.64 10.62
CA SER A 31 -13.23 -10.01 11.12
C SER A 31 -12.49 -10.91 10.13
N THR A 32 -12.46 -10.54 8.85
CA THR A 32 -11.73 -11.24 7.79
C THR A 32 -10.21 -11.19 7.93
N LEU A 33 -9.69 -10.36 8.84
CA LEU A 33 -8.27 -10.31 9.20
C LEU A 33 -7.85 -11.43 10.14
N ARG A 34 -8.82 -12.08 10.83
CA ARG A 34 -8.55 -13.14 11.79
C ARG A 34 -7.72 -14.26 11.16
N GLY A 35 -6.64 -14.64 11.83
CA GLY A 35 -5.73 -15.71 11.41
C GLY A 35 -4.76 -15.34 10.28
N ARG A 36 -4.91 -14.18 9.64
CA ARG A 36 -3.99 -13.75 8.58
C ARG A 36 -2.62 -13.42 9.15
N THR A 37 -1.57 -13.84 8.46
CA THR A 37 -0.20 -13.46 8.77
C THR A 37 0.21 -12.25 7.94
N ILE A 38 0.44 -11.13 8.63
CA ILE A 38 0.75 -9.83 8.03
C ILE A 38 2.16 -9.42 8.46
N LEU A 39 3.04 -9.24 7.47
CA LEU A 39 4.39 -8.70 7.66
C LEU A 39 4.37 -7.18 7.42
N VAL A 40 4.90 -6.40 8.35
CA VAL A 40 4.98 -4.93 8.25
C VAL A 40 6.43 -4.48 8.41
N THR A 41 7.02 -3.91 7.35
CA THR A 41 8.34 -3.22 7.45
C THR A 41 8.14 -1.78 7.90
N GLY A 42 9.01 -1.24 8.76
CA GLY A 42 8.78 0.06 9.40
C GLY A 42 7.61 -0.01 10.38
N GLY A 43 7.46 -1.15 11.06
CA GLY A 43 6.29 -1.49 11.85
C GLY A 43 6.37 -1.07 13.32
N ALA A 44 7.54 -0.63 13.83
CA ALA A 44 7.72 -0.36 15.26
C ALA A 44 7.18 1.01 15.70
N SER A 45 6.92 1.93 14.77
CA SER A 45 6.43 3.28 15.08
C SER A 45 5.38 3.80 14.09
N GLY A 46 4.87 5.02 14.35
CA GLY A 46 4.01 5.76 13.44
C GLY A 46 2.79 4.98 12.94
N LEU A 47 2.58 4.98 11.62
CA LEU A 47 1.48 4.27 10.96
C LEU A 47 1.62 2.75 11.06
N GLY A 48 2.84 2.21 10.91
CA GLY A 48 3.09 0.78 10.96
C GLY A 48 2.67 0.16 12.30
N ALA A 49 3.02 0.81 13.41
CA ALA A 49 2.62 0.39 14.74
C ALA A 49 1.10 0.52 14.96
N ALA A 50 0.47 1.58 14.45
CA ALA A 50 -0.98 1.76 14.53
C ALA A 50 -1.75 0.68 13.76
N PHE A 51 -1.28 0.32 12.55
CA PHE A 51 -1.82 -0.81 11.79
C PHE A 51 -1.69 -2.12 12.56
N ALA A 52 -0.50 -2.38 13.12
CA ALA A 52 -0.22 -3.61 13.86
C ALA A 52 -1.15 -3.78 15.07
N ARG A 53 -1.33 -2.73 15.89
CA ARG A 53 -2.27 -2.73 17.03
C ARG A 53 -3.69 -3.02 16.59
N HIS A 54 -4.16 -2.31 15.57
CA HIS A 54 -5.54 -2.44 15.12
C HIS A 54 -5.81 -3.82 14.50
N TRP A 55 -4.93 -4.34 13.65
CA TRP A 55 -5.11 -5.65 13.04
C TRP A 55 -4.91 -6.81 14.01
N ALA A 56 -4.03 -6.67 15.02
CA ALA A 56 -3.90 -7.63 16.11
C ALA A 56 -5.19 -7.73 16.93
N ALA A 57 -5.85 -6.61 17.24
CA ALA A 57 -7.16 -6.60 17.91
C ALA A 57 -8.26 -7.31 17.10
N HIS A 58 -8.10 -7.39 15.77
CA HIS A 58 -8.97 -8.17 14.87
C HIS A 58 -8.49 -9.61 14.63
N GLY A 59 -7.48 -10.07 15.37
CA GLY A 59 -7.01 -11.45 15.38
C GLY A 59 -6.00 -11.80 14.29
N ALA A 60 -5.37 -10.82 13.64
CA ALA A 60 -4.26 -11.09 12.73
C ALA A 60 -2.98 -11.49 13.49
N ASN A 61 -2.10 -12.25 12.85
CA ASN A 61 -0.74 -12.53 13.29
C ASN A 61 0.19 -11.46 12.68
N LEU A 62 0.97 -10.78 13.51
CA LEU A 62 1.79 -9.63 13.08
C LEU A 62 3.26 -9.96 13.19
N ILE A 63 4.00 -9.87 12.08
CA ILE A 63 5.46 -9.83 12.09
C ILE A 63 5.89 -8.39 11.84
N ILE A 64 6.63 -7.83 12.78
CA ILE A 64 7.10 -6.45 12.78
C ILE A 64 8.58 -6.46 12.39
N GLY A 65 8.89 -5.85 11.25
CA GLY A 65 10.25 -5.55 10.83
C GLY A 65 10.55 -4.07 11.06
N ASP A 66 11.56 -3.75 11.86
CA ASP A 66 12.06 -2.39 12.03
C ASP A 66 13.56 -2.39 12.38
N ILE A 67 14.21 -1.23 12.24
CA ILE A 67 15.61 -1.04 12.65
C ILE A 67 15.70 -0.71 14.15
N ASP A 68 14.62 -0.19 14.74
CA ASP A 68 14.54 0.10 16.18
C ASP A 68 14.12 -1.14 16.98
N ASP A 69 15.13 -1.86 17.50
CA ASP A 69 14.94 -3.08 18.28
C ASP A 69 14.11 -2.86 19.55
N ALA A 70 14.33 -1.73 20.24
CA ALA A 70 13.67 -1.47 21.51
C ALA A 70 12.19 -1.19 21.31
N ALA A 71 11.84 -0.33 20.34
CA ALA A 71 10.45 -0.04 20.00
C ALA A 71 9.75 -1.28 19.42
N GLY A 72 10.44 -2.05 18.58
CA GLY A 72 9.92 -3.25 17.96
C GLY A 72 9.57 -4.35 18.97
N GLU A 73 10.47 -4.65 19.89
CA GLU A 73 10.23 -5.65 20.95
C GLU A 73 9.14 -5.19 21.93
N ALA A 74 9.13 -3.90 22.28
CA ALA A 74 8.08 -3.33 23.13
C ALA A 74 6.69 -3.46 22.47
N LEU A 75 6.59 -3.15 21.17
CA LEU A 75 5.34 -3.33 20.43
C LEU A 75 4.95 -4.81 20.35
N ALA A 76 5.87 -5.72 20.02
CA ALA A 76 5.56 -7.14 19.97
C ALA A 76 5.05 -7.67 21.32
N ALA A 77 5.63 -7.21 22.43
CA ALA A 77 5.15 -7.52 23.79
C ALA A 77 3.76 -6.94 24.04
N GLU A 78 3.51 -5.68 23.65
CA GLU A 78 2.20 -5.05 23.76
C GLU A 78 1.12 -5.84 22.99
N LEU A 79 1.37 -6.19 21.73
CA LEU A 79 0.43 -6.92 20.88
C LEU A 79 0.04 -8.28 21.49
N ARG A 80 0.99 -8.96 22.14
CA ARG A 80 0.70 -10.22 22.86
C ARG A 80 -0.30 -10.03 23.99
N THR A 81 -0.35 -8.86 24.62
CA THR A 81 -1.35 -8.58 25.69
C THR A 81 -2.74 -8.27 25.13
N ILE A 82 -2.84 -7.49 24.05
CA ILE A 82 -4.11 -7.14 23.38
C ILE A 82 -4.87 -8.42 23.02
N THR A 83 -4.16 -9.40 22.47
CA THR A 83 -4.77 -10.57 21.87
C THR A 83 -5.26 -11.60 22.90
N THR A 84 -4.63 -11.67 24.08
CA THR A 84 -5.09 -12.54 25.19
C THR A 84 -6.48 -12.18 25.74
N THR A 85 -6.96 -10.96 25.45
CA THR A 85 -8.23 -10.46 26.01
C THR A 85 -9.45 -10.66 25.12
N ALA A 86 -9.28 -10.94 23.82
CA ALA A 86 -10.36 -10.85 22.83
C ALA A 86 -10.91 -12.19 22.32
N ALA A 87 -10.19 -13.31 22.48
CA ALA A 87 -10.66 -14.62 22.06
C ALA A 87 -9.88 -15.71 22.81
N GLY A 88 -10.59 -16.60 23.53
CA GLY A 88 -10.01 -17.68 24.33
C GLY A 88 -9.31 -18.81 23.54
N GLU A 89 -8.70 -18.51 22.41
CA GLU A 89 -7.85 -19.43 21.63
C GLU A 89 -6.46 -18.81 21.42
N ASP A 90 -5.50 -19.37 22.14
CA ASP A 90 -4.20 -18.77 22.51
C ASP A 90 -3.10 -18.94 21.43
N ASN A 91 -3.43 -18.79 20.14
CA ASN A 91 -2.49 -19.14 19.05
C ASN A 91 -2.04 -17.97 18.17
N HIS A 92 -2.19 -16.74 18.66
CA HIS A 92 -1.75 -15.55 17.93
C HIS A 92 -0.23 -15.36 18.02
N ARG A 93 0.39 -15.11 16.87
CA ARG A 93 1.83 -15.03 16.68
C ARG A 93 2.21 -13.58 16.38
N HIS A 94 2.74 -12.88 17.39
CA HIS A 94 3.30 -11.54 17.24
C HIS A 94 4.82 -11.57 17.48
N PHE A 95 5.59 -11.21 16.46
CA PHE A 95 7.04 -11.29 16.47
C PHE A 95 7.66 -9.98 15.99
N PHE A 96 8.76 -9.61 16.62
CA PHE A 96 9.67 -8.59 16.10
C PHE A 96 10.88 -9.27 15.46
N VAL A 97 11.38 -8.68 14.38
CA VAL A 97 12.62 -9.07 13.71
C VAL A 97 13.34 -7.80 13.28
N HIS A 98 14.58 -7.63 13.73
CA HIS A 98 15.43 -6.53 13.28
C HIS A 98 15.57 -6.55 11.75
N VAL A 99 15.37 -5.41 11.11
CA VAL A 99 15.63 -5.23 9.68
C VAL A 99 16.12 -3.83 9.36
N ASP A 100 17.22 -3.76 8.61
CA ASP A 100 17.58 -2.58 7.85
C ASP A 100 17.02 -2.76 6.43
N VAL A 101 16.02 -1.95 6.07
CA VAL A 101 15.37 -2.05 4.76
C VAL A 101 16.30 -1.66 3.60
N THR A 102 17.41 -0.98 3.87
CA THR A 102 18.42 -0.65 2.85
C THR A 102 19.33 -1.84 2.53
N ASP A 103 19.38 -2.85 3.40
CA ASP A 103 20.17 -4.07 3.19
C ASP A 103 19.30 -5.22 2.67
N TRP A 104 19.71 -5.77 1.52
CA TRP A 104 19.02 -6.90 0.89
C TRP A 104 19.03 -8.15 1.77
N SER A 105 20.16 -8.45 2.41
CA SER A 105 20.32 -9.68 3.18
C SER A 105 19.45 -9.67 4.45
N SER A 106 19.37 -8.50 5.09
CA SER A 106 18.51 -8.21 6.23
C SER A 106 17.04 -8.42 5.87
N GLN A 107 16.56 -7.85 4.76
CA GLN A 107 15.20 -8.09 4.30
C GLN A 107 14.94 -9.57 3.94
N ALA A 108 15.87 -10.24 3.26
CA ALA A 108 15.71 -11.65 2.94
C ALA A 108 15.63 -12.53 4.20
N ALA A 109 16.37 -12.17 5.26
CA ALA A 109 16.29 -12.83 6.57
C ALA A 109 14.94 -12.57 7.25
N LEU A 110 14.45 -11.33 7.25
CA LEU A 110 13.12 -10.97 7.76
C LEU A 110 12.03 -11.83 7.15
N PHE A 111 11.98 -11.95 5.83
CA PHE A 111 10.93 -12.73 5.16
C PHE A 111 11.01 -14.22 5.45
N ARG A 112 12.23 -14.78 5.51
CA ARG A 112 12.45 -16.18 5.89
C ARG A 112 11.94 -16.44 7.30
N GLU A 113 12.25 -15.54 8.22
CA GLU A 113 11.81 -15.64 9.61
C GLU A 113 10.31 -15.46 9.75
N ALA A 114 9.73 -14.48 9.04
CA ALA A 114 8.29 -14.24 9.00
C ALA A 114 7.50 -15.48 8.53
N ALA A 115 8.00 -16.17 7.50
CA ALA A 115 7.43 -17.44 7.05
C ALA A 115 7.61 -18.55 8.09
N ARG A 116 8.79 -18.65 8.74
CA ARG A 116 9.07 -19.65 9.78
C ARG A 116 8.17 -19.53 11.00
N VAL A 117 7.88 -18.30 11.44
CA VAL A 117 7.06 -18.03 12.64
C VAL A 117 5.57 -17.96 12.34
N SER A 118 5.18 -17.92 11.06
CA SER A 118 3.78 -17.99 10.63
C SER A 118 3.15 -19.32 11.05
N PRO A 119 1.95 -19.32 11.65
CA PRO A 119 1.21 -20.55 11.94
C PRO A 119 0.99 -21.45 10.71
N THR A 120 0.95 -20.86 9.51
CA THR A 120 0.71 -21.58 8.25
C THR A 120 1.99 -21.86 7.47
N GLY A 121 3.14 -21.38 7.96
CA GLY A 121 4.41 -21.42 7.22
C GLY A 121 4.45 -20.45 6.02
N ALA A 122 3.49 -19.54 5.91
CA ALA A 122 3.36 -18.63 4.77
C ALA A 122 2.67 -17.31 5.13
N LEU A 123 2.84 -16.31 4.27
CA LEU A 123 2.34 -14.95 4.48
C LEU A 123 1.05 -14.69 3.69
N ASP A 124 0.10 -13.98 4.30
CA ASP A 124 -1.14 -13.54 3.66
C ASP A 124 -1.00 -12.12 3.10
N ALA A 125 -0.30 -11.26 3.83
CA ALA A 125 -0.08 -9.89 3.38
C ALA A 125 1.28 -9.34 3.80
N VAL A 126 1.78 -8.40 3.00
CA VAL A 126 2.98 -7.63 3.28
C VAL A 126 2.65 -6.14 3.13
N VAL A 127 3.10 -5.35 4.10
CA VAL A 127 2.93 -3.90 4.12
C VAL A 127 4.30 -3.24 4.06
N ALA A 128 4.58 -2.58 2.94
CA ALA A 128 5.79 -1.78 2.77
C ALA A 128 5.56 -0.38 3.38
N SER A 129 5.72 -0.27 4.70
CA SER A 129 5.45 0.96 5.48
C SER A 129 6.69 1.74 5.90
N ALA A 130 7.90 1.18 5.73
CA ALA A 130 9.13 1.87 6.12
C ALA A 130 9.31 3.17 5.34
N GLY A 131 9.66 4.24 6.05
CA GLY A 131 9.91 5.52 5.42
C GLY A 131 10.43 6.57 6.39
N ILE A 132 11.20 7.51 5.83
CA ILE A 132 11.76 8.67 6.52
C ILE A 132 11.51 9.94 5.70
N SER A 133 11.61 11.10 6.35
CA SER A 133 11.74 12.39 5.65
C SER A 133 13.18 12.64 5.24
N ASP A 134 13.39 13.63 4.38
CA ASP A 134 14.73 14.14 4.03
C ASP A 134 15.46 14.55 5.32
N ARG A 135 16.65 13.99 5.54
CA ARG A 135 17.49 14.31 6.73
C ARG A 135 17.91 15.78 6.74
N HIS A 136 18.07 16.35 5.56
CA HIS A 136 18.32 17.76 5.32
C HIS A 136 17.27 18.25 4.32
N GLY A 137 16.16 18.78 4.80
CA GLY A 137 15.11 19.41 3.97
C GLY A 137 15.15 20.93 4.03
N ALA A 138 14.22 21.61 3.36
CA ALA A 138 14.11 23.07 3.36
C ALA A 138 14.09 23.70 4.76
N ALA A 139 13.48 23.03 5.75
CA ALA A 139 13.45 23.47 7.14
C ALA A 139 14.85 23.64 7.76
N THR A 140 15.87 22.94 7.23
CA THR A 140 17.26 23.01 7.69
C THR A 140 18.12 23.99 6.88
N GLY A 141 17.59 24.55 5.78
CA GLY A 141 18.34 25.39 4.85
C GLY A 141 19.45 24.68 4.07
N ARG A 142 19.63 23.37 4.29
CA ARG A 142 20.64 22.50 3.64
C ARG A 142 19.99 21.41 2.80
N GLY A 143 18.80 21.71 2.27
CA GLY A 143 18.05 20.84 1.37
C GLY A 143 18.84 20.43 0.14
N PHE A 144 18.38 19.41 -0.57
CA PHE A 144 18.93 18.99 -1.86
C PHE A 144 19.02 20.16 -2.87
N GLU A 145 18.06 21.09 -2.80
CA GLU A 145 18.01 22.32 -3.59
C GLU A 145 19.07 23.38 -3.22
N ASN A 146 19.74 23.22 -2.07
CA ASN A 146 20.72 24.15 -1.51
C ASN A 146 22.07 23.42 -1.27
N PRO A 147 22.87 23.15 -2.32
CA PRO A 147 24.13 22.42 -2.19
C PRO A 147 25.13 23.18 -1.29
N ALA A 148 25.78 22.45 -0.40
CA ALA A 148 26.82 22.99 0.49
C ALA A 148 28.18 23.07 -0.20
N GLY A 149 29.07 23.94 0.31
CA GLY A 149 30.46 23.99 -0.13
C GLY A 149 30.65 24.58 -1.53
N LEU A 150 29.95 25.66 -1.86
CA LEU A 150 30.02 26.31 -3.18
C LEU A 150 31.44 26.74 -3.59
N ASP A 151 32.31 26.99 -2.61
CA ASP A 151 33.71 27.38 -2.82
C ASP A 151 34.69 26.19 -2.76
N ALA A 152 34.20 24.97 -2.49
CA ALA A 152 35.04 23.79 -2.43
C ALA A 152 35.49 23.37 -3.85
N PRO A 153 36.73 22.86 -4.02
CA PRO A 153 37.21 22.39 -5.32
C PRO A 153 36.38 21.21 -5.84
N ASP A 154 35.90 20.35 -4.92
CA ASP A 154 34.97 19.27 -5.20
C ASP A 154 33.74 19.39 -4.26
N PRO A 155 32.50 19.43 -4.80
CA PRO A 155 31.31 19.50 -3.97
C PRO A 155 31.03 18.16 -3.26
N PRO A 156 30.50 18.17 -2.03
CA PRO A 156 30.10 16.94 -1.34
C PRO A 156 28.92 16.25 -2.04
N ALA A 157 28.88 14.92 -1.98
CA ALA A 157 27.74 14.16 -2.47
C ALA A 157 26.47 14.44 -1.63
N PRO A 158 25.27 14.43 -2.24
CA PRO A 158 24.02 14.58 -1.50
C PRO A 158 23.71 13.36 -0.62
N ASP A 159 23.00 13.56 0.49
CA ASP A 159 22.53 12.47 1.36
C ASP A 159 21.27 11.83 0.80
N LEU A 160 21.44 10.76 0.02
CA LEU A 160 20.33 10.02 -0.59
C LEU A 160 19.69 8.96 0.31
N THR A 161 19.86 9.03 1.64
CA THR A 161 19.28 8.05 2.56
C THR A 161 17.76 7.96 2.40
N CYS A 162 17.08 9.07 2.13
CA CYS A 162 15.64 9.09 1.87
C CYS A 162 15.27 8.20 0.67
N ILE A 163 16.01 8.30 -0.44
CA ILE A 163 15.82 7.43 -1.60
C ILE A 163 16.11 5.96 -1.27
N GLN A 164 17.18 5.69 -0.52
CA GLN A 164 17.55 4.31 -0.15
C GLN A 164 16.45 3.63 0.68
N VAL A 165 15.88 4.34 1.66
CA VAL A 165 14.83 3.78 2.52
C VAL A 165 13.49 3.76 1.79
N ASN A 166 13.03 4.90 1.25
CA ASN A 166 11.66 5.08 0.78
C ASN A 166 11.40 4.49 -0.61
N LEU A 167 12.44 4.26 -1.41
CA LEU A 167 12.31 3.71 -2.76
C LEU A 167 13.00 2.35 -2.89
N ILE A 168 14.33 2.30 -2.68
CA ILE A 168 15.08 1.05 -2.87
C ILE A 168 14.64 -0.02 -1.87
N GLY A 169 14.53 0.35 -0.59
CA GLY A 169 14.03 -0.55 0.46
C GLY A 169 12.61 -1.03 0.18
N VAL A 170 11.71 -0.14 -0.28
CA VAL A 170 10.35 -0.54 -0.70
C VAL A 170 10.35 -1.49 -1.89
N MET A 171 11.25 -1.30 -2.86
CA MET A 171 11.40 -2.21 -3.99
C MET A 171 11.90 -3.60 -3.57
N TYR A 172 12.82 -3.67 -2.61
CA TYR A 172 13.25 -4.94 -2.00
C TYR A 172 12.08 -5.63 -1.28
N THR A 173 11.34 -4.89 -0.45
CA THR A 173 10.14 -5.41 0.24
C THR A 173 9.13 -5.95 -0.77
N ALA A 174 8.82 -5.18 -1.81
CA ALA A 174 7.87 -5.58 -2.84
C ALA A 174 8.35 -6.83 -3.58
N HIS A 175 9.62 -6.89 -4.00
CA HIS A 175 10.17 -8.04 -4.70
C HIS A 175 10.09 -9.33 -3.84
N LEU A 176 10.51 -9.24 -2.58
CA LEU A 176 10.43 -10.37 -1.65
C LEU A 176 8.97 -10.74 -1.34
N ALA A 177 8.07 -9.77 -1.22
CA ALA A 177 6.64 -10.02 -1.07
C ALA A 177 6.08 -10.82 -2.24
N LEU A 178 6.41 -10.45 -3.48
CA LEU A 178 5.97 -11.20 -4.66
C LEU A 178 6.50 -12.63 -4.68
N PHE A 179 7.69 -12.89 -4.13
CA PHE A 179 8.23 -14.24 -3.97
C PHE A 179 7.51 -15.02 -2.87
N TRP A 180 7.44 -14.47 -1.65
CA TRP A 180 6.97 -15.19 -0.47
C TRP A 180 5.44 -15.31 -0.37
N LEU A 181 4.69 -14.34 -0.89
CA LEU A 181 3.22 -14.42 -0.92
C LEU A 181 2.73 -15.56 -1.83
N GLN A 182 3.53 -15.95 -2.84
CA GLN A 182 3.23 -17.07 -3.73
C GLN A 182 3.54 -18.43 -3.09
N GLN A 183 4.32 -18.47 -2.02
CA GLN A 183 4.66 -19.71 -1.32
C GLN A 183 3.45 -20.22 -0.53
N ASP A 184 3.20 -21.52 -0.65
CA ASP A 184 2.09 -22.17 0.03
C ASP A 184 2.46 -22.66 1.45
N GLY A 185 3.72 -22.54 1.89
CA GLY A 185 4.20 -23.05 3.17
C GLY A 185 4.54 -24.54 3.14
N GLY A 186 5.56 -24.98 3.88
CA GLY A 186 6.06 -26.36 3.84
C GLY A 186 5.08 -27.39 4.41
N GLY A 187 4.71 -28.40 3.62
CA GLY A 187 3.94 -29.58 4.02
C GLY A 187 4.36 -30.78 3.18
N GLY A 188 4.33 -31.98 3.77
CA GLY A 188 4.65 -33.25 3.10
C GLY A 188 3.40 -33.97 2.59
N GLY A 189 3.59 -34.81 1.56
CA GLY A 189 2.57 -35.50 0.76
C GLY A 189 1.39 -36.12 1.52
N GLY A 190 0.15 -35.79 1.14
CA GLY A 190 -1.08 -36.50 1.57
C GLY A 190 -2.41 -35.89 1.07
N GLU A 191 -3.53 -36.60 1.21
CA GLU A 191 -4.87 -36.12 0.78
C GLU A 191 -5.39 -34.91 1.57
N GLU A 192 -5.05 -34.81 2.86
CA GLU A 192 -5.30 -33.60 3.67
C GLU A 192 -4.44 -32.42 3.22
N GLU A 193 -3.23 -32.71 2.74
CA GLU A 193 -2.33 -31.72 2.17
C GLU A 193 -2.87 -31.18 0.84
N GLU A 194 -3.50 -32.02 0.01
CA GLU A 194 -4.12 -31.62 -1.26
C GLU A 194 -5.32 -30.69 -1.01
N LYS A 195 -6.16 -31.00 0.00
CA LYS A 195 -7.25 -30.11 0.46
C LYS A 195 -6.71 -28.79 1.02
N GLN A 196 -5.63 -28.83 1.81
CA GLN A 196 -4.96 -27.62 2.30
C GLN A 196 -4.32 -26.80 1.17
N LYS A 197 -3.69 -27.43 0.17
CA LYS A 197 -3.15 -26.79 -1.04
C LYS A 197 -4.25 -26.13 -1.85
N GLN A 198 -5.43 -26.76 -1.97
CA GLN A 198 -6.56 -26.20 -2.70
C GLN A 198 -7.23 -25.03 -1.96
N ALA A 199 -7.25 -25.07 -0.62
CA ALA A 199 -7.65 -23.92 0.21
C ALA A 199 -6.61 -22.77 0.13
N ARG A 200 -5.30 -23.08 0.15
CA ARG A 200 -4.19 -22.12 0.01
C ARG A 200 -4.15 -21.44 -1.36
N ARG A 201 -4.55 -22.14 -2.43
CA ARG A 201 -4.78 -21.56 -3.77
C ARG A 201 -5.91 -20.54 -3.83
N LYS A 202 -6.83 -20.54 -2.85
CA LYS A 202 -7.92 -19.55 -2.70
C LYS A 202 -7.58 -18.45 -1.68
N ARG A 203 -6.40 -18.50 -1.06
CA ARG A 203 -5.91 -17.54 -0.06
C ARG A 203 -5.82 -16.14 -0.67
N ASP A 204 -6.26 -15.15 0.10
CA ASP A 204 -6.09 -13.75 -0.28
C ASP A 204 -4.64 -13.32 -0.04
N ARG A 205 -3.93 -12.95 -1.10
CA ARG A 205 -2.52 -12.56 -1.05
C ARG A 205 -2.40 -11.09 -1.40
N HIS A 206 -1.86 -10.27 -0.50
CA HIS A 206 -1.90 -8.82 -0.65
C HIS A 206 -0.55 -8.15 -0.41
N LEU A 207 -0.14 -7.29 -1.33
CA LEU A 207 0.92 -6.30 -1.12
C LEU A 207 0.29 -4.91 -0.96
N LEU A 208 0.40 -4.33 0.23
CA LEU A 208 0.00 -2.95 0.49
C LEU A 208 1.23 -2.05 0.46
N LEU A 209 1.26 -1.11 -0.47
CA LEU A 209 2.30 -0.08 -0.54
C LEU A 209 1.83 1.17 0.22
N VAL A 210 2.65 1.67 1.13
CA VAL A 210 2.40 2.95 1.83
C VAL A 210 3.15 4.06 1.09
N GLY A 211 2.43 4.71 0.19
CA GLY A 211 2.86 5.90 -0.53
C GLY A 211 2.73 7.16 0.32
N SER A 212 2.34 8.25 -0.32
CA SER A 212 2.04 9.53 0.32
C SER A 212 1.28 10.40 -0.68
N TYR A 213 0.56 11.42 -0.18
CA TYR A 213 0.11 12.53 -1.02
C TYR A 213 1.27 13.16 -1.83
N ALA A 214 2.50 13.17 -1.28
CA ALA A 214 3.71 13.61 -1.98
C ALA A 214 4.07 12.77 -3.22
N GLY A 215 3.46 11.60 -3.40
CA GLY A 215 3.59 10.78 -4.60
C GLY A 215 2.55 11.10 -5.69
N LEU A 216 1.68 12.08 -5.45
CA LEU A 216 0.61 12.55 -6.34
C LEU A 216 0.75 14.04 -6.68
N SER A 217 1.42 14.80 -5.83
CA SER A 217 1.63 16.24 -5.98
C SER A 217 3.02 16.63 -5.46
N ALA A 218 3.53 17.76 -5.94
CA ALA A 218 4.79 18.30 -5.49
C ALA A 218 4.65 18.93 -4.10
N ILE A 219 5.68 18.74 -3.26
CA ILE A 219 5.84 19.45 -2.00
C ILE A 219 7.19 20.17 -2.07
N PRO A 220 7.21 21.51 -2.06
CA PRO A 220 8.46 22.27 -2.05
C PRO A 220 9.34 21.91 -0.85
N GLY A 221 10.65 21.84 -1.06
CA GLY A 221 11.63 21.69 0.02
C GLY A 221 11.90 20.26 0.51
N VAL A 222 11.28 19.26 -0.10
CA VAL A 222 11.53 17.83 0.16
C VAL A 222 11.60 17.02 -1.14
N PRO A 223 12.48 17.38 -2.09
CA PRO A 223 12.48 16.79 -3.43
C PRO A 223 12.83 15.31 -3.42
N GLU A 224 13.64 14.81 -2.48
CA GLU A 224 13.97 13.38 -2.38
C GLU A 224 12.76 12.57 -1.89
N TYR A 225 12.06 13.07 -0.87
CA TYR A 225 10.81 12.48 -0.41
C TYR A 225 9.75 12.43 -1.52
N VAL A 226 9.54 13.54 -2.23
CA VAL A 226 8.61 13.60 -3.37
C VAL A 226 9.02 12.60 -4.45
N THR A 227 10.30 12.56 -4.81
CA THR A 227 10.83 11.63 -5.84
C THR A 227 10.62 10.18 -5.43
N SER A 228 10.97 9.80 -4.20
CA SER A 228 10.79 8.44 -3.71
C SER A 228 9.32 8.03 -3.67
N LYS A 229 8.42 8.90 -3.19
CA LYS A 229 6.97 8.60 -3.12
C LYS A 229 6.31 8.55 -4.50
N HIS A 230 6.76 9.34 -5.48
CA HIS A 230 6.38 9.15 -6.88
C HIS A 230 6.87 7.81 -7.42
N GLY A 231 8.08 7.38 -7.05
CA GLY A 231 8.61 6.06 -7.37
C GLY A 231 7.73 4.92 -6.84
N VAL A 232 7.23 5.04 -5.60
CA VAL A 232 6.27 4.08 -5.02
C VAL A 232 4.94 4.07 -5.78
N THR A 233 4.41 5.23 -6.18
CA THR A 233 3.22 5.33 -7.04
C THR A 233 3.47 4.62 -8.39
N GLY A 234 4.63 4.83 -9.01
CA GLY A 234 5.03 4.14 -10.24
C GLY A 234 5.14 2.61 -10.07
N LEU A 235 5.70 2.17 -8.95
CA LEU A 235 5.80 0.75 -8.59
C LEU A 235 4.41 0.11 -8.47
N PHE A 236 3.48 0.76 -7.74
CA PHE A 236 2.08 0.33 -7.64
C PHE A 236 1.44 0.18 -9.03
N ARG A 237 1.57 1.21 -9.88
CA ARG A 237 0.98 1.23 -11.22
C ARG A 237 1.48 0.09 -12.09
N SER A 238 2.76 -0.27 -11.97
CA SER A 238 3.36 -1.39 -12.70
C SER A 238 2.86 -2.73 -12.13
N LEU A 239 3.02 -2.95 -10.83
CA LEU A 239 2.75 -4.25 -10.21
C LEU A 239 1.27 -4.64 -10.24
N ARG A 240 0.34 -3.68 -10.10
CA ARG A 240 -1.11 -4.00 -10.15
C ARG A 240 -1.52 -4.70 -11.44
N THR A 241 -0.81 -4.45 -12.55
CA THR A 241 -1.13 -5.03 -13.87
C THR A 241 -0.77 -6.51 -13.98
N LEU A 242 0.00 -7.04 -13.03
CA LEU A 242 0.46 -8.43 -13.01
C LEU A 242 -0.30 -9.28 -11.99
N SER A 243 -1.29 -8.71 -11.29
CA SER A 243 -2.03 -9.37 -10.20
C SER A 243 -2.67 -10.69 -10.64
N TYR A 244 -3.23 -10.74 -11.84
CA TYR A 244 -3.84 -11.95 -12.40
C TYR A 244 -2.87 -13.11 -12.62
N ARG A 245 -1.60 -12.80 -12.89
CA ARG A 245 -0.56 -13.80 -13.17
C ARG A 245 0.03 -14.36 -11.88
N GLN A 246 0.16 -13.51 -10.85
CA GLN A 246 0.82 -13.86 -9.59
C GLN A 246 -0.19 -14.31 -8.51
N GLY A 247 -1.48 -13.98 -8.68
CA GLY A 247 -2.51 -14.19 -7.67
C GLY A 247 -2.30 -13.29 -6.44
N VAL A 248 -1.53 -12.20 -6.57
CA VAL A 248 -1.26 -11.22 -5.52
C VAL A 248 -1.92 -9.91 -5.91
N ARG A 249 -2.84 -9.41 -5.09
CA ARG A 249 -3.39 -8.07 -5.29
C ARG A 249 -2.43 -7.03 -4.74
N VAL A 250 -2.33 -5.89 -5.41
CA VAL A 250 -1.50 -4.76 -4.98
C VAL A 250 -2.40 -3.54 -4.82
N ASN A 251 -2.31 -2.85 -3.69
CA ASN A 251 -3.00 -1.60 -3.44
C ASN A 251 -2.03 -0.53 -2.92
N LEU A 252 -2.44 0.74 -3.04
CA LEU A 252 -1.67 1.89 -2.61
C LEU A 252 -2.46 2.69 -1.57
N LEU A 253 -1.80 3.04 -0.47
CA LEU A 253 -2.31 3.98 0.52
C LEU A 253 -1.46 5.26 0.44
N CYS A 254 -2.09 6.43 0.32
CA CYS A 254 -1.44 7.73 0.20
C CYS A 254 -1.87 8.65 1.36
N PRO A 255 -1.25 8.53 2.55
CA PRO A 255 -1.50 9.46 3.65
C PRO A 255 -1.04 10.89 3.32
N TYR A 256 -1.81 11.87 3.79
CA TYR A 256 -1.43 13.29 3.89
C TYR A 256 -0.59 13.51 5.16
N PHE A 257 -0.35 14.78 5.55
CA PHE A 257 0.30 15.09 6.81
C PHE A 257 -0.50 14.53 7.99
N VAL A 258 0.07 13.56 8.68
CA VAL A 258 -0.51 12.88 9.85
C VAL A 258 0.53 12.96 10.96
N ASP A 259 0.08 13.26 12.18
CA ASP A 259 0.94 13.35 13.35
C ASP A 259 1.64 12.00 13.61
N THR A 260 2.88 11.92 13.15
CA THR A 260 3.73 10.72 13.18
C THR A 260 5.17 11.17 13.38
N PRO A 261 6.07 10.32 13.91
CA PRO A 261 7.44 10.72 14.22
C PRO A 261 8.25 11.26 13.02
N ILE A 262 7.79 11.00 11.79
CA ILE A 262 8.39 11.52 10.55
C ILE A 262 8.29 13.06 10.44
N LEU A 263 7.32 13.68 11.12
CA LEU A 263 7.14 15.11 11.23
C LEU A 263 7.79 15.57 12.54
N GLY A 264 9.04 16.05 12.48
CA GLY A 264 9.68 16.67 13.64
C GLY A 264 8.98 17.97 14.06
N ASN A 265 9.22 18.44 15.29
CA ASN A 265 8.58 19.63 15.87
C ASN A 265 8.67 20.88 14.97
N GLN A 266 9.78 21.06 14.24
CA GLN A 266 9.96 22.18 13.32
C GLN A 266 9.08 22.05 12.06
N ALA A 267 8.92 20.84 11.52
CA ALA A 267 8.02 20.60 10.40
C ALA A 267 6.55 20.78 10.81
N MET A 268 6.19 20.34 12.02
CA MET A 268 4.85 20.57 12.58
C MET A 268 4.54 22.05 12.76
N ALA A 269 5.53 22.85 13.18
CA ALA A 269 5.38 24.30 13.27
C ALA A 269 5.20 24.97 11.89
N MET A 270 5.94 24.52 10.86
CA MET A 270 5.77 25.03 9.48
C MET A 270 4.44 24.61 8.85
N LEU A 271 3.89 23.48 9.26
CA LEU A 271 2.58 22.98 8.81
C LEU A 271 1.42 23.55 9.65
N ALA A 272 1.68 24.41 10.63
CA ALA A 272 0.64 25.04 11.42
C ALA A 272 -0.31 25.84 10.51
N GLY A 273 -1.60 25.48 10.52
CA GLY A 273 -2.62 26.06 9.64
C GLY A 273 -2.98 25.19 8.42
N MET A 274 -2.13 24.24 8.04
CA MET A 274 -2.48 23.19 7.06
C MET A 274 -3.22 22.07 7.80
N GLY A 275 -4.48 21.82 7.45
CA GLY A 275 -5.29 20.78 8.11
C GLY A 275 -4.58 19.42 8.11
N LEU A 276 -4.45 18.81 9.29
CA LEU A 276 -3.81 17.50 9.46
C LEU A 276 -4.82 16.36 9.29
N GLY A 277 -4.37 15.26 8.69
CA GLY A 277 -5.10 13.99 8.69
C GLY A 277 -5.00 13.30 10.05
N ALA A 278 -6.06 12.59 10.43
CA ALA A 278 -6.05 11.79 11.66
C ALA A 278 -5.45 10.40 11.40
N GLN A 279 -4.61 9.92 12.33
CA GLN A 279 -4.04 8.57 12.25
C GLN A 279 -5.13 7.49 12.16
N ALA A 280 -6.24 7.67 12.89
CA ALA A 280 -7.38 6.76 12.85
C ALA A 280 -8.01 6.62 11.45
N ASP A 281 -8.08 7.72 10.67
CA ASP A 281 -8.61 7.70 9.31
C ASP A 281 -7.66 6.95 8.35
N VAL A 282 -6.35 7.03 8.59
CA VAL A 282 -5.35 6.25 7.82
C VAL A 282 -5.46 4.77 8.15
N VAL A 283 -5.64 4.43 9.42
CA VAL A 283 -5.88 3.04 9.85
C VAL A 283 -7.18 2.50 9.24
N ASP A 284 -8.27 3.27 9.22
CA ASP A 284 -9.53 2.88 8.58
C ASP A 284 -9.35 2.56 7.09
N ALA A 285 -8.68 3.46 6.35
CA ALA A 285 -8.40 3.27 4.93
C ALA A 285 -7.50 2.05 4.68
N ALA A 286 -6.47 1.84 5.50
CA ALA A 286 -5.59 0.69 5.40
C ALA A 286 -6.37 -0.61 5.69
N THR A 287 -7.17 -0.65 6.74
CA THR A 287 -8.02 -1.79 7.10
C THR A 287 -9.02 -2.10 6.00
N ARG A 288 -9.63 -1.10 5.36
CA ARG A 288 -10.50 -1.29 4.19
C ARG A 288 -9.79 -1.97 3.02
N LEU A 289 -8.52 -1.61 2.76
CA LEU A 289 -7.71 -2.28 1.74
C LEU A 289 -7.27 -3.69 2.16
N MET A 290 -7.11 -3.94 3.46
CA MET A 290 -6.64 -5.24 3.97
C MET A 290 -7.77 -6.26 4.13
N ALA A 291 -8.91 -5.84 4.67
CA ALA A 291 -10.09 -6.64 4.89
C ALA A 291 -10.88 -6.88 3.59
N CYS A 292 -11.80 -7.86 3.60
CA CYS A 292 -12.79 -7.99 2.54
C CYS A 292 -14.03 -7.12 2.85
N CYS A 293 -14.70 -6.60 1.83
CA CYS A 293 -16.01 -5.98 2.01
C CYS A 293 -17.09 -7.07 2.16
N GLY A 294 -17.91 -6.99 3.23
CA GLY A 294 -18.96 -7.98 3.52
C GLY A 294 -20.11 -7.98 2.51
N GLY A 295 -20.63 -9.16 2.17
CA GLY A 295 -21.79 -9.42 1.31
C GLY A 295 -21.84 -10.87 0.80
N GLU A 296 -23.03 -11.47 0.65
CA GLU A 296 -23.19 -12.83 0.12
C GLU A 296 -22.77 -12.92 -1.35
N GLY A 297 -21.95 -13.92 -1.69
CA GLY A 297 -21.44 -14.15 -3.04
C GLY A 297 -20.11 -13.42 -3.31
N ALA A 298 -18.99 -14.05 -2.92
CA ALA A 298 -17.62 -13.56 -3.03
C ALA A 298 -17.39 -12.19 -2.35
N ALA A 299 -16.93 -12.20 -1.10
CA ALA A 299 -16.51 -10.99 -0.38
C ALA A 299 -15.65 -10.09 -1.30
N ALA A 300 -16.14 -8.89 -1.62
CA ALA A 300 -15.51 -8.04 -2.61
C ALA A 300 -14.16 -7.57 -2.07
N ARG A 301 -13.07 -8.11 -2.62
CA ARG A 301 -11.70 -7.73 -2.28
C ARG A 301 -11.33 -6.49 -3.08
N ILE A 302 -10.71 -5.52 -2.42
CA ILE A 302 -10.15 -4.35 -3.13
C ILE A 302 -8.83 -4.76 -3.75
N ALA A 303 -8.72 -4.61 -5.07
CA ALA A 303 -7.56 -5.02 -5.84
C ALA A 303 -7.22 -3.96 -6.89
N GLY A 304 -5.96 -3.53 -6.92
CA GLY A 304 -5.48 -2.55 -7.88
C GLY A 304 -6.02 -1.14 -7.67
N ARG A 305 -6.36 -0.77 -6.42
CA ARG A 305 -6.90 0.54 -6.05
C ARG A 305 -5.94 1.34 -5.18
N ALA A 306 -6.14 2.66 -5.17
CA ALA A 306 -5.33 3.61 -4.42
C ALA A 306 -6.22 4.54 -3.61
N LEU A 307 -5.98 4.64 -2.30
CA LEU A 307 -6.71 5.54 -1.41
C LEU A 307 -5.80 6.66 -0.92
N ALA A 308 -6.22 7.91 -1.05
CA ALA A 308 -5.62 9.05 -0.37
C ALA A 308 -6.37 9.36 0.92
N VAL A 309 -5.64 9.73 1.97
CA VAL A 309 -6.22 10.06 3.28
C VAL A 309 -5.74 11.44 3.69
N GLY A 310 -6.65 12.39 3.82
CA GLY A 310 -6.37 13.78 4.18
C GLY A 310 -7.14 14.27 5.40
N PRO A 311 -7.07 15.57 5.71
CA PRO A 311 -7.98 16.17 6.68
C PRO A 311 -9.43 15.93 6.27
N ARG A 312 -10.33 15.82 7.24
CA ARG A 312 -11.77 15.71 6.97
C ARG A 312 -12.24 16.96 6.24
N LEU A 313 -12.85 16.80 5.08
CA LEU A 313 -13.46 17.90 4.32
C LEU A 313 -14.94 17.60 4.09
N SER A 314 -15.76 18.65 4.08
CA SER A 314 -17.15 18.61 3.62
C SER A 314 -17.21 19.31 2.27
N LEU A 315 -17.50 18.56 1.21
CA LEU A 315 -17.75 19.16 -0.11
C LEU A 315 -19.10 19.88 -0.05
N LEU A 316 -19.10 21.21 -0.08
CA LEU A 316 -20.32 21.97 -0.31
C LEU A 316 -20.86 21.58 -1.69
N LYS A 317 -22.02 20.90 -1.72
CA LYS A 317 -22.75 20.65 -2.96
C LYS A 317 -23.30 21.98 -3.47
N GLY A 318 -22.53 22.68 -4.30
CA GLY A 318 -23.04 23.79 -5.09
C GLY A 318 -24.15 23.28 -6.02
N LYS A 319 -25.42 23.56 -5.69
CA LYS A 319 -26.49 23.47 -6.68
C LYS A 319 -26.24 24.56 -7.72
N GLY A 320 -25.70 24.16 -8.87
CA GLY A 320 -25.68 24.99 -10.05
C GLY A 320 -27.10 25.50 -10.36
N LYS A 321 -27.17 26.82 -10.56
CA LYS A 321 -28.29 27.66 -11.02
C LYS A 321 -29.27 28.16 -9.95
N GLY A 322 -29.15 29.45 -9.67
CA GLY A 322 -30.23 30.28 -9.17
C GLY A 322 -29.81 31.75 -9.05
N LYS A 323 -30.09 32.56 -10.08
CA LYS A 323 -30.30 34.00 -9.85
C LYS A 323 -31.50 34.10 -8.91
N GLY A 324 -31.27 34.35 -7.64
CA GLY A 324 -32.33 34.49 -6.65
C GLY A 324 -31.78 35.14 -5.39
N LYS A 325 -32.19 36.39 -5.14
CA LYS A 325 -32.01 37.07 -3.85
C LYS A 325 -32.62 36.19 -2.76
N GLY A 326 -31.80 35.59 -1.91
CA GLY A 326 -32.27 34.78 -0.79
C GLY A 326 -31.13 34.50 0.18
N LYS A 327 -31.32 34.93 1.44
CA LYS A 327 -30.41 34.78 2.57
C LYS A 327 -29.93 33.33 2.72
N GLY A 328 -28.68 33.06 2.36
CA GLY A 328 -27.99 31.79 2.63
C GLY A 328 -27.03 32.00 3.80
N LYS A 329 -27.36 31.39 4.94
CA LYS A 329 -26.45 31.24 6.08
C LYS A 329 -25.44 30.13 5.77
N ASP A 330 -24.28 30.25 6.42
CA ASP A 330 -23.23 29.25 6.60
C ASP A 330 -22.25 29.05 5.43
N VAL A 331 -21.43 30.08 5.21
CA VAL A 331 -20.12 29.98 4.56
C VAL A 331 -19.15 30.84 5.37
N LEU A 332 -18.12 30.24 5.97
CA LEU A 332 -17.07 30.97 6.70
C LEU A 332 -15.80 31.05 5.83
N PRO A 333 -15.29 32.26 5.51
CA PRO A 333 -13.99 32.43 4.87
C PRO A 333 -12.83 32.30 5.89
N VAL A 334 -11.66 31.85 5.41
CA VAL A 334 -10.41 31.75 6.20
C VAL A 334 -9.58 33.02 5.95
N HIS A 335 -9.16 33.72 7.01
CA HIS A 335 -8.26 34.87 6.92
C HIS A 335 -6.80 34.47 7.15
N GLU A 336 -5.89 34.97 6.29
CA GLU A 336 -4.48 35.20 6.64
C GLU A 336 -4.41 36.30 7.70
N LEU A 337 -3.71 36.02 8.81
CA LEU A 337 -3.47 36.98 9.88
C LEU A 337 -2.34 37.93 9.45
N ASP A 338 -2.69 39.05 8.83
CA ASP A 338 -1.86 40.26 8.86
C ASP A 338 -2.73 41.51 8.56
N GLY A 339 -2.65 42.51 9.45
CA GLY A 339 -3.06 43.89 9.14
C GLY A 339 -4.47 44.32 9.56
N GLU A 340 -4.53 45.17 10.58
CA GLU A 340 -5.54 46.16 11.01
C GLU A 340 -7.05 45.93 10.71
N ARG A 341 -7.83 45.92 11.81
CA ARG A 341 -9.29 45.86 11.82
C ARG A 341 -9.91 47.11 11.18
N GLY A 342 -10.59 46.92 10.04
CA GLY A 342 -11.66 47.78 9.56
C GLY A 342 -13.01 47.05 9.69
N GLU A 343 -14.00 47.72 10.26
CA GLU A 343 -15.37 47.22 10.40
C GLU A 343 -16.08 47.22 9.03
N ASP A 344 -16.84 46.15 8.77
CA ASP A 344 -17.87 46.01 7.72
C ASP A 344 -17.44 45.99 6.24
N GLU A 345 -16.56 45.07 5.84
CA GLU A 345 -16.51 44.59 4.45
C GLU A 345 -17.01 43.15 4.33
N GLU A 346 -18.04 42.95 3.50
CA GLU A 346 -18.57 41.63 3.12
C GLU A 346 -17.59 40.96 2.16
N ILE A 347 -16.74 40.07 2.70
CA ILE A 347 -15.68 39.39 1.94
C ILE A 347 -16.27 38.28 1.09
N THR A 348 -16.11 38.37 -0.23
CA THR A 348 -16.53 37.35 -1.19
C THR A 348 -15.41 36.33 -1.43
N ALA A 349 -15.73 35.03 -1.28
CA ALA A 349 -14.82 33.93 -1.61
C ALA A 349 -14.38 34.02 -3.09
N ARG A 350 -13.09 33.83 -3.35
CA ARG A 350 -12.49 33.86 -4.69
C ARG A 350 -12.53 32.46 -5.32
N ASP A 351 -12.39 32.42 -6.65
CA ASP A 351 -12.26 31.18 -7.40
C ASP A 351 -11.02 30.40 -6.91
N GLY A 352 -11.23 29.21 -6.33
CA GLY A 352 -10.18 28.38 -5.72
C GLY A 352 -10.29 28.20 -4.21
N ASP A 353 -11.19 28.91 -3.52
CA ASP A 353 -11.39 28.75 -2.09
C ASP A 353 -12.06 27.41 -1.75
N VAL A 354 -11.42 26.61 -0.89
CA VAL A 354 -12.04 25.42 -0.30
C VAL A 354 -12.78 25.85 0.96
N LEU A 355 -14.11 25.94 0.84
CA LEU A 355 -14.99 26.27 1.94
C LEU A 355 -15.11 25.07 2.89
N VAL A 356 -14.78 25.28 4.16
CA VAL A 356 -14.83 24.24 5.20
C VAL A 356 -16.07 24.45 6.06
N ASP A 357 -17.01 23.50 6.03
CA ASP A 357 -18.26 23.51 6.82
C ASP A 357 -17.98 23.50 8.34
N GLU A 358 -18.85 24.11 9.16
CA GLU A 358 -18.80 24.02 10.64
C GLU A 358 -18.77 22.57 11.13
N ASP A 359 -19.39 21.65 10.40
CA ASP A 359 -19.39 20.23 10.72
C ASP A 359 -17.99 19.59 10.69
N VAL A 360 -17.05 20.13 9.90
CA VAL A 360 -15.64 19.71 9.87
C VAL A 360 -14.92 20.07 11.16
N ARG A 361 -15.19 21.25 11.74
CA ARG A 361 -14.67 21.63 13.07
C ARG A 361 -15.20 20.75 14.19
N ARG A 362 -16.35 20.08 13.99
CA ARG A 362 -16.94 19.09 14.91
C ARG A 362 -16.51 17.64 14.60
N GLY A 363 -15.56 17.42 13.69
CA GLY A 363 -15.02 16.10 13.34
C GLY A 363 -15.86 15.29 12.32
N LYS A 364 -16.89 15.90 11.71
CA LYS A 364 -17.70 15.28 10.65
C LYS A 364 -17.14 15.64 9.27
N GLY A 365 -17.18 14.72 8.32
CA GLY A 365 -16.63 14.91 6.96
C GLY A 365 -15.94 13.67 6.43
N GLN A 366 -15.52 13.70 5.17
CA GLN A 366 -14.84 12.58 4.52
C GLN A 366 -13.32 12.81 4.56
N ALA A 367 -12.58 11.85 5.11
CA ALA A 367 -11.11 11.89 5.18
C ALA A 367 -10.42 11.03 4.11
N VAL A 368 -11.12 10.00 3.63
CA VAL A 368 -10.58 9.01 2.68
C VAL A 368 -11.17 9.27 1.30
N TRP A 369 -10.35 9.23 0.26
CA TRP A 369 -10.77 9.36 -1.14
C TRP A 369 -10.05 8.33 -2.01
N GLU A 370 -10.73 7.77 -3.01
CA GLU A 370 -10.02 7.04 -4.06
C GLU A 370 -9.33 8.04 -4.99
N CYS A 371 -8.00 8.01 -5.06
CA CYS A 371 -7.22 9.03 -5.76
C CYS A 371 -6.92 8.70 -7.23
N TYR A 372 -7.59 7.68 -7.79
CA TYR A 372 -7.40 7.21 -9.17
C TYR A 372 -5.93 7.16 -9.62
N ALA A 373 -4.98 6.90 -8.72
CA ALA A 373 -3.55 6.86 -9.06
C ALA A 373 -3.20 5.74 -10.06
N HIS A 374 -4.16 4.89 -10.38
CA HIS A 374 -4.12 3.88 -11.44
C HIS A 374 -4.50 4.43 -12.83
N ASP A 375 -5.19 5.57 -12.89
CA ASP A 375 -5.86 6.14 -14.05
C ASP A 375 -5.07 7.34 -14.62
N TYR A 376 -4.24 7.06 -15.61
CA TYR A 376 -3.92 8.05 -16.62
C TYR A 376 -4.42 7.41 -17.91
N ASP A 377 -5.70 7.62 -18.25
CA ASP A 377 -6.40 7.01 -19.39
C ASP A 377 -5.52 6.87 -20.66
N THR A 378 -4.70 7.89 -20.94
CA THR A 378 -3.80 7.93 -22.10
C THR A 378 -2.62 6.94 -22.00
N VAL A 379 -2.09 6.72 -20.80
CA VAL A 379 -0.99 5.77 -20.51
C VAL A 379 -1.50 4.33 -20.55
N ASP A 380 -2.72 4.10 -20.09
CA ASP A 380 -3.33 2.76 -20.05
C ASP A 380 -3.51 2.17 -21.47
N PHE A 381 -3.81 2.99 -22.48
CA PHE A 381 -3.83 2.54 -23.88
C PHE A 381 -2.46 2.04 -24.38
N PHE A 382 -1.37 2.68 -23.99
CA PHE A 382 -0.01 2.26 -24.35
C PHE A 382 0.40 0.98 -23.62
N ILE A 383 0.13 0.89 -22.31
CA ILE A 383 0.38 -0.30 -21.49
C ILE A 383 -0.40 -1.51 -22.03
N ARG A 384 -1.65 -1.33 -22.47
CA ARG A 384 -2.45 -2.39 -23.10
C ARG A 384 -1.75 -3.03 -24.31
N ARG A 385 -1.16 -2.22 -25.19
CA ARG A 385 -0.40 -2.73 -26.35
C ARG A 385 0.82 -3.53 -25.90
N TYR A 386 1.53 -3.04 -24.90
CA TYR A 386 2.70 -3.70 -24.35
C TYR A 386 2.37 -5.06 -23.70
N ILE A 387 1.33 -5.13 -22.87
CA ILE A 387 0.88 -6.39 -22.24
C ILE A 387 0.46 -7.43 -23.29
N ARG A 388 -0.21 -7.02 -24.38
CA ARG A 388 -0.58 -7.93 -25.47
C ARG A 388 0.66 -8.58 -26.11
N VAL A 389 1.73 -7.80 -26.33
CA VAL A 389 3.00 -8.33 -26.85
C VAL A 389 3.62 -9.33 -25.88
N LEU A 390 3.71 -8.99 -24.59
CA LEU A 390 4.26 -9.90 -23.57
C LEU A 390 3.48 -11.22 -23.46
N ASN A 391 2.15 -11.16 -23.50
CA ASN A 391 1.29 -12.35 -23.46
C ASN A 391 1.44 -13.20 -24.71
N THR A 392 1.57 -12.58 -25.89
CA THR A 392 1.81 -13.30 -27.15
C THR A 392 3.16 -14.03 -27.11
N VAL A 393 4.22 -13.38 -26.65
CA VAL A 393 5.54 -14.01 -26.48
C VAL A 393 5.49 -15.18 -25.50
N THR A 394 4.75 -15.03 -24.40
CA THR A 394 4.58 -16.10 -23.40
C THR A 394 3.82 -17.29 -23.97
N ALA A 395 2.75 -17.05 -24.73
CA ALA A 395 2.00 -18.10 -25.41
C ALA A 395 2.88 -18.85 -26.42
N VAL A 396 3.65 -18.12 -27.25
CA VAL A 396 4.61 -18.72 -28.21
C VAL A 396 5.64 -19.59 -27.49
N LYS A 397 6.20 -19.13 -26.37
CA LYS A 397 7.12 -19.94 -25.55
C LYS A 397 6.46 -21.21 -25.01
N GLY A 398 5.21 -21.14 -24.57
CA GLY A 398 4.42 -22.30 -24.15
C GLY A 398 4.18 -23.30 -25.29
N TRP A 399 3.88 -22.81 -26.50
CA TRP A 399 3.72 -23.64 -27.70
C TRP A 399 5.04 -24.29 -28.13
N VAL A 400 6.16 -23.58 -28.03
CA VAL A 400 7.49 -24.15 -28.27
C VAL A 400 7.76 -25.26 -27.25
N GLY A 401 7.51 -25.03 -25.96
CA GLY A 401 7.63 -26.03 -24.90
C GLY A 401 6.79 -27.28 -25.16
N TRP A 402 5.51 -27.09 -25.48
CA TRP A 402 4.60 -28.17 -25.85
C TRP A 402 5.06 -28.93 -27.10
N ALA A 403 5.55 -28.23 -28.13
CA ALA A 403 6.07 -28.86 -29.34
C ALA A 403 7.35 -29.65 -29.07
N THR A 404 8.25 -29.16 -28.21
CA THR A 404 9.41 -29.93 -27.74
C THR A 404 8.99 -31.16 -26.94
N ASP A 405 8.00 -31.05 -26.06
CA ASP A 405 7.50 -32.18 -25.27
C ASP A 405 6.83 -33.24 -26.16
N LEU A 406 6.05 -32.80 -27.15
CA LEU A 406 5.43 -33.68 -28.15
C LEU A 406 6.50 -34.36 -29.02
N PHE A 407 7.53 -33.61 -29.44
CA PHE A 407 8.65 -34.17 -30.18
C PHE A 407 9.40 -35.22 -29.33
N HIS A 408 9.66 -34.94 -28.05
CA HIS A 408 10.25 -35.90 -27.14
C HIS A 408 9.36 -37.14 -26.94
N ALA A 409 8.05 -36.97 -26.78
CA ALA A 409 7.12 -38.09 -26.61
C ALA A 409 7.01 -38.99 -27.86
N LEU A 410 7.08 -38.40 -29.07
CA LEU A 410 6.93 -39.13 -30.33
C LEU A 410 8.24 -39.73 -30.83
N PHE A 411 9.37 -39.07 -30.60
CA PHE A 411 10.65 -39.42 -31.23
C PHE A 411 11.75 -39.85 -30.26
N VAL A 412 11.63 -39.51 -28.97
CA VAL A 412 12.52 -40.04 -27.93
C VAL A 412 11.79 -41.17 -27.21
N ARG A 413 11.81 -42.36 -27.82
CA ARG A 413 11.42 -43.60 -27.12
C ARG A 413 12.25 -43.70 -25.84
N ARG A 414 11.60 -43.74 -24.67
CA ARG A 414 12.24 -44.26 -23.46
C ARG A 414 12.56 -45.72 -23.73
N ASP A 415 13.83 -46.01 -24.00
CA ASP A 415 14.35 -47.37 -24.06
C ASP A 415 14.01 -48.07 -22.73
N PRO A 416 13.23 -49.16 -22.72
CA PRO A 416 12.96 -49.92 -21.50
C PRO A 416 14.23 -50.57 -20.90
N ALA A 417 15.35 -50.52 -21.62
CA ALA A 417 16.58 -51.23 -21.28
C ALA A 417 17.58 -50.45 -20.40
N LYS A 418 17.29 -49.20 -19.98
CA LYS A 418 18.18 -48.41 -19.10
C LYS A 418 17.64 -48.21 -17.67
N SER A 419 16.86 -49.17 -17.16
CA SER A 419 16.47 -49.26 -15.74
C SER A 419 17.33 -50.25 -14.93
N SER A 420 18.53 -50.59 -15.40
CA SER A 420 19.49 -51.34 -14.58
C SER A 420 20.92 -50.86 -14.87
N ARG A 421 21.66 -50.58 -13.80
CA ARG A 421 22.98 -49.89 -13.74
C ARG A 421 22.80 -48.38 -13.84
N VAL A 422 22.90 -47.61 -12.76
CA VAL A 422 24.04 -47.39 -11.84
C VAL A 422 23.43 -46.82 -10.53
N GLY A 423 23.79 -47.19 -9.30
CA GLY A 423 25.08 -47.65 -8.80
C GLY A 423 25.71 -46.51 -7.99
#